data_AF-A0A3B5KFU7-F1
#
_entry.id   AF-A0A3B5KFU7-F1
#
_cell.length_a   1.000
_cell.length_b   1.000
_cell.length_c   1.000
_cell.angle_alpha   90.00
_cell.angle_beta   90.00
_cell.angle_gamma   90.00
#
_symmetry.space_group_name_H-M   'P 1'
#
loop_
_entity.id
_entity.type
_entity.pdbx_description
1 polymer ?
#
loop_
_entity_poly.entity_id
_entity_poly.type
_entity_poly.pdbx_seq_one_letter_code
_entity_poly.pdbx_strand_id
1 'polypeptide(L)'
;PVLFDFILFFSECSCCCCCTVNLPVWDNTGSGSESESESDTFECPLVVTMRPIPSALLDAAVNVTHLNPLAHGAPVHIGDPAFLGIQDLSKPDYGECVDLQTGDVTVFWACGVTAIEAILSSKPSINPPSESTNLTTSEFIPRCFLISHNPLLYSLASQRAVNKIRKMEKIIGEDPGQRGIKALFVEDELLLSCLALSHASSVAITTGFPTHYMYSPPDETDGPPGAIAMASMLLSLGKKVTIITDRRAVNLNRDIINECVKKGILKTTVPLVTFEDCGADSALQFLCHNGDPKYPRFDHLVAIERSGRAADGNYYNMRGINIKHLVDPIDDLFIAAKNIPGIMTTGIGDGGNELGMGKLKDKVKAFMTNGKLIACDVPADYAITAGVSNWGGYALTCGLYLLNSCPSHRRYLTRGLLQPINKEEQFQDWASNLPSVIKEELLLAKLMSLGVRSGKTGHLAMEVDGLTFHPTHSDIITRLLKVTHDE
;
A
#
# COMPACT_ATOMS: atom_id res chain seq x y z
N PRO A 1 -31.29 1.08 22.36
CA PRO A 1 -31.06 2.33 23.12
C PRO A 1 -29.84 3.09 22.59
N VAL A 2 -28.61 2.58 22.77
CA VAL A 2 -27.36 3.26 22.33
C VAL A 2 -27.34 3.55 20.82
N LEU A 3 -27.74 2.60 19.97
CA LEU A 3 -27.79 2.79 18.52
C LEU A 3 -28.89 3.79 18.07
N PHE A 4 -29.98 3.89 18.85
CA PHE A 4 -31.10 4.79 18.56
C PHE A 4 -30.75 6.24 18.95
N ASP A 5 -30.08 6.42 20.10
CA ASP A 5 -29.51 7.71 20.51
C ASP A 5 -28.40 8.15 19.54
N PHE A 6 -27.59 7.21 19.04
CA PHE A 6 -26.55 7.49 18.03
C PHE A 6 -27.15 7.99 16.71
N ILE A 7 -28.25 7.39 16.22
CA ILE A 7 -28.94 7.81 15.00
C ILE A 7 -29.60 9.19 15.17
N LEU A 8 -30.22 9.47 16.31
CA LEU A 8 -30.77 10.80 16.65
C LEU A 8 -29.68 11.88 16.70
N PHE A 9 -28.50 11.55 17.24
CA PHE A 9 -27.35 12.46 17.33
C PHE A 9 -26.78 12.88 15.96
N PHE A 10 -26.97 12.09 14.90
CA PHE A 10 -26.57 12.46 13.53
C PHE A 10 -27.66 13.23 12.76
N SER A 11 -28.88 13.36 13.31
CA SER A 11 -29.98 14.10 12.69
C SER A 11 -30.04 15.58 13.12
N GLU A 12 -29.45 15.92 14.28
CA GLU A 12 -29.34 17.27 14.78
C GLU A 12 -27.97 17.87 14.42
N CYS A 13 -27.96 18.85 13.51
CA CYS A 13 -26.77 19.56 13.03
C CYS A 13 -26.23 20.61 14.05
N SER A 14 -26.72 20.59 15.29
CA SER A 14 -26.63 21.70 16.25
C SER A 14 -25.42 21.69 17.19
N CYS A 15 -24.66 20.58 17.28
CA CYS A 15 -23.48 20.47 18.15
C CYS A 15 -22.30 19.81 17.42
N CYS A 16 -21.64 20.52 16.50
CA CYS A 16 -20.45 20.01 15.80
C CYS A 16 -19.36 21.08 15.69
N CYS A 17 -18.11 20.72 15.98
CA CYS A 17 -16.93 21.46 15.53
C CYS A 17 -16.82 21.34 14.01
N CYS A 18 -16.70 22.45 13.30
CA CYS A 18 -16.33 22.44 11.89
C CYS A 18 -14.98 23.10 11.67
N CYS A 19 -14.16 22.50 10.80
CA CYS A 19 -12.89 23.05 10.38
C CYS A 19 -12.80 23.11 8.85
N THR A 20 -12.15 24.15 8.35
CA THR A 20 -11.87 24.37 6.94
C THR A 20 -10.61 23.61 6.53
N VAL A 21 -10.71 22.81 5.48
CA VAL A 21 -9.65 21.92 4.98
C VAL A 21 -9.22 22.39 3.59
N ASN A 22 -8.00 22.91 3.51
CA ASN A 22 -7.35 23.19 2.24
C ASN A 22 -6.84 21.86 1.64
N LEU A 23 -7.59 21.31 0.69
CA LEU A 23 -7.15 20.15 -0.06
C LEU A 23 -6.15 20.60 -1.14
N PRO A 24 -4.99 19.93 -1.31
CA PRO A 24 -4.10 20.23 -2.42
C PRO A 24 -4.82 19.99 -3.75
N VAL A 25 -4.85 21.02 -4.60
CA VAL A 25 -5.28 20.91 -6.00
C VAL A 25 -4.23 20.06 -6.71
N TRP A 26 -4.62 18.88 -7.19
CA TRP A 26 -3.74 18.06 -8.04
C TRP A 26 -3.71 18.67 -9.44
N ASP A 27 -2.61 19.33 -9.76
CA ASP A 27 -2.36 19.93 -11.06
C ASP A 27 -2.16 18.84 -12.12
N ASN A 28 -3.13 18.70 -13.03
CA ASN A 28 -3.10 17.73 -14.11
C ASN A 28 -2.61 18.42 -15.40
N THR A 29 -1.49 19.14 -15.35
CA THR A 29 -0.89 19.80 -16.51
C THR A 29 0.15 18.90 -17.18
N GLY A 30 -0.35 17.85 -17.83
CA GLY A 30 0.39 17.08 -18.84
C GLY A 30 0.03 17.55 -20.26
N SER A 31 0.76 18.54 -20.76
CA SER A 31 0.96 18.88 -22.19
C SER A 31 -0.22 18.80 -23.18
N GLY A 32 -0.78 19.98 -23.51
CA GLY A 32 -0.95 20.42 -24.91
C GLY A 32 -2.28 20.13 -25.63
N SER A 33 -3.19 21.10 -25.62
CA SER A 33 -3.69 21.80 -26.83
C SER A 33 -4.72 22.85 -26.43
N GLU A 34 -4.47 24.10 -26.81
CA GLU A 34 -5.42 25.21 -26.69
C GLU A 34 -6.68 24.94 -27.52
N SER A 35 -7.83 24.82 -26.89
CA SER A 35 -9.05 25.58 -27.19
C SER A 35 -10.30 24.94 -26.56
N GLU A 36 -11.18 25.84 -26.10
CA GLU A 36 -12.62 25.68 -25.81
C GLU A 36 -13.09 25.54 -24.35
N SER A 37 -13.77 26.62 -23.95
CA SER A 37 -14.60 26.88 -22.76
C SER A 37 -13.88 26.94 -21.40
N GLU A 38 -13.65 28.18 -20.94
CA GLU A 38 -13.51 28.48 -19.50
C GLU A 38 -14.81 28.02 -18.81
N SER A 39 -14.79 26.79 -18.26
CA SER A 39 -15.74 26.46 -17.20
C SER A 39 -15.22 27.17 -15.95
N ASP A 40 -15.94 28.18 -15.47
CA ASP A 40 -15.66 28.84 -14.19
C ASP A 40 -15.55 27.76 -13.11
N THR A 41 -14.32 27.41 -12.74
CA THR A 41 -14.06 26.34 -11.79
C THR A 41 -14.11 26.95 -10.40
N PHE A 42 -15.12 26.56 -9.61
CA PHE A 42 -15.24 27.01 -8.23
C PHE A 42 -14.21 26.30 -7.37
N GLU A 43 -13.25 27.06 -6.83
CA GLU A 43 -12.31 26.58 -5.83
C GLU A 43 -12.77 27.04 -4.45
N CYS A 44 -13.04 26.08 -3.57
CA CYS A 44 -13.30 26.35 -2.16
C CYS A 44 -12.72 25.23 -1.30
N PRO A 45 -12.26 25.53 -0.08
CA PRO A 45 -11.82 24.51 0.85
C PRO A 45 -13.01 23.64 1.29
N LEU A 46 -12.75 22.34 1.48
CA LEU A 46 -13.74 21.42 2.05
C LEU A 46 -13.92 21.77 3.53
N VAL A 47 -15.15 21.97 3.99
CA VAL A 47 -15.41 22.09 5.43
C VAL A 47 -15.83 20.73 5.98
N VAL A 48 -15.22 20.30 7.09
CA VAL A 48 -15.52 19.03 7.73
C VAL A 48 -16.14 19.21 9.10
N THR A 49 -17.10 18.36 9.47
CA THR A 49 -17.53 18.19 10.87
C THR A 49 -16.67 17.11 11.53
N MET A 50 -16.23 17.35 12.76
CA MET A 50 -15.49 16.37 13.55
C MET A 50 -16.35 15.84 14.70
N ARG A 51 -16.33 14.52 14.92
CA ARG A 51 -16.88 13.91 16.14
C ARG A 51 -15.87 12.92 16.74
N PRO A 52 -15.67 12.93 18.08
CA PRO A 52 -14.94 11.88 18.76
C PRO A 52 -15.80 10.61 18.82
N ILE A 53 -15.26 9.49 18.37
CA ILE A 53 -15.93 8.19 18.35
C ILE A 53 -15.04 7.18 19.07
N PRO A 54 -15.54 6.46 20.09
CA PRO A 54 -14.79 5.36 20.70
C PRO A 54 -14.33 4.37 19.63
N SER A 55 -13.07 3.94 19.66
CA SER A 55 -12.48 3.08 18.62
C SER A 55 -13.31 1.83 18.30
N ALA A 56 -13.94 1.23 19.31
CA ALA A 56 -14.80 0.05 19.17
C ALA A 56 -16.13 0.31 18.40
N LEU A 57 -16.51 1.58 18.20
CA LEU A 57 -17.74 1.99 17.51
C LEU A 57 -17.49 2.53 16.10
N LEU A 58 -16.24 2.54 15.62
CA LEU A 58 -15.89 3.10 14.30
C LEU A 58 -16.62 2.39 13.15
N ASP A 59 -16.64 1.05 13.14
CA ASP A 59 -17.39 0.29 12.12
C ASP A 59 -18.89 0.60 12.19
N ALA A 60 -19.46 0.75 13.39
CA ALA A 60 -20.87 1.08 13.55
C ALA A 60 -21.17 2.50 13.02
N ALA A 61 -20.30 3.48 13.31
CA ALA A 61 -20.42 4.84 12.81
C ALA A 61 -20.37 4.87 11.28
N VAL A 62 -19.39 4.21 10.67
CA VAL A 62 -19.26 4.10 9.21
C VAL A 62 -20.49 3.41 8.60
N ASN A 63 -20.96 2.31 9.21
CA ASN A 63 -22.12 1.57 8.74
C ASN A 63 -23.42 2.37 8.80
N VAL A 64 -23.58 3.25 9.78
CA VAL A 64 -24.78 4.09 9.89
C VAL A 64 -24.73 5.27 8.92
N THR A 65 -23.58 5.97 8.82
CA THR A 65 -23.54 7.22 8.04
C THR A 65 -23.40 7.01 6.54
N HIS A 66 -22.81 5.90 6.06
CA HIS A 66 -22.64 5.68 4.62
C HIS A 66 -23.95 5.56 3.83
N LEU A 67 -25.05 5.22 4.51
CA LEU A 67 -26.38 5.09 3.91
C LEU A 67 -27.03 6.43 3.52
N ASN A 68 -26.45 7.56 3.95
CA ASN A 68 -26.99 8.90 3.71
C ASN A 68 -26.04 9.74 2.82
N PRO A 69 -25.82 9.39 1.54
CA PRO A 69 -24.85 10.07 0.67
C PRO A 69 -25.21 11.53 0.38
N LEU A 70 -26.49 11.91 0.52
CA LEU A 70 -26.99 13.27 0.31
C LEU A 70 -26.87 14.18 1.56
N ALA A 71 -26.38 13.64 2.69
CA ALA A 71 -26.08 14.40 3.90
C ALA A 71 -24.56 14.32 4.21
N HIS A 72 -24.17 13.62 5.27
CA HIS A 72 -22.75 13.43 5.63
C HIS A 72 -22.06 12.31 4.82
N GLY A 73 -22.82 11.30 4.38
CA GLY A 73 -22.28 10.10 3.74
C GLY A 73 -21.28 9.32 4.60
N ALA A 74 -20.45 8.50 3.96
CA ALA A 74 -19.32 7.86 4.64
C ALA A 74 -18.30 8.94 5.09
N PRO A 75 -17.58 8.72 6.22
CA PRO A 75 -16.53 9.63 6.68
C PRO A 75 -15.52 9.92 5.58
N VAL A 76 -14.94 11.12 5.59
CA VAL A 76 -13.87 11.55 4.67
C VAL A 76 -12.49 11.34 5.27
N HIS A 77 -12.38 11.24 6.60
CA HIS A 77 -11.16 10.91 7.32
C HIS A 77 -11.47 10.34 8.70
N ILE A 78 -10.63 9.41 9.17
CA ILE A 78 -10.66 8.82 10.51
C ILE A 78 -9.20 8.73 10.98
N GLY A 79 -8.89 9.36 12.11
CA GLY A 79 -7.53 9.43 12.65
C GLY A 79 -7.04 10.86 12.81
N ASP A 80 -5.73 11.06 12.66
CA ASP A 80 -5.01 12.28 13.01
C ASP A 80 -5.49 13.50 12.18
N PRO A 81 -5.98 14.58 12.83
CA PRO A 81 -6.46 15.80 12.16
C PRO A 81 -5.42 16.46 11.24
N ALA A 82 -4.12 16.24 11.48
CA ALA A 82 -3.06 16.83 10.67
C ALA A 82 -3.10 16.36 9.20
N PHE A 83 -3.65 15.19 8.90
CA PHE A 83 -3.89 14.74 7.51
C PHE A 83 -4.89 15.61 6.75
N LEU A 84 -5.70 16.39 7.46
CA LEU A 84 -6.60 17.41 6.91
C LEU A 84 -6.05 18.83 7.10
N GLY A 85 -4.80 18.98 7.54
CA GLY A 85 -4.20 20.29 7.83
C GLY A 85 -4.70 20.94 9.12
N ILE A 86 -5.51 20.26 9.92
CA ILE A 86 -6.06 20.78 11.18
C ILE A 86 -5.00 20.58 12.28
N GLN A 87 -4.48 21.68 12.82
CA GLN A 87 -3.38 21.66 13.81
C GLN A 87 -3.84 21.70 15.27
N ASP A 88 -5.03 22.27 15.55
CA ASP A 88 -5.51 22.52 16.91
C ASP A 88 -7.04 22.34 16.96
N LEU A 89 -7.50 21.18 17.45
CA LEU A 89 -8.93 20.87 17.56
C LEU A 89 -9.67 21.73 18.60
N SER A 90 -8.95 22.44 19.48
CA SER A 90 -9.57 23.34 20.47
C SER A 90 -10.05 24.67 19.85
N LYS A 91 -9.69 24.94 18.59
CA LYS A 91 -10.02 26.17 17.87
C LYS A 91 -10.68 25.86 16.53
N PRO A 92 -11.93 25.38 16.53
CA PRO A 92 -12.65 25.16 15.27
C PRO A 92 -12.95 26.49 14.56
N ASP A 93 -12.97 26.47 13.23
CA ASP A 93 -13.34 27.64 12.41
C ASP A 93 -14.81 28.00 12.59
N TYR A 94 -15.67 26.98 12.82
CA TYR A 94 -17.08 27.17 13.15
C TYR A 94 -17.52 26.22 14.28
N GLY A 95 -18.47 26.68 15.08
CA GLY A 95 -19.03 25.89 16.20
C GLY A 95 -18.20 25.99 17.48
N GLU A 96 -18.52 25.13 18.45
CA GLU A 96 -17.83 25.03 19.73
C GLU A 96 -16.92 23.81 19.76
N CYS A 97 -15.81 23.88 20.52
CA CYS A 97 -14.91 22.74 20.70
C CYS A 97 -15.59 21.56 21.42
N VAL A 98 -15.17 20.34 21.11
CA VAL A 98 -15.67 19.11 21.73
C VAL A 98 -14.54 18.42 22.49
N ASP A 99 -14.82 17.95 23.71
CA ASP A 99 -13.87 17.22 24.55
C ASP A 99 -13.68 15.78 24.06
N LEU A 100 -12.42 15.32 23.98
CA LEU A 100 -12.08 13.93 23.68
C LEU A 100 -11.89 13.13 24.97
N GLN A 101 -12.45 11.93 25.03
CA GLN A 101 -12.18 10.96 26.09
C GLN A 101 -11.03 10.02 25.71
N THR A 102 -10.46 9.35 26.71
CA THR A 102 -9.43 8.34 26.46
C THR A 102 -10.01 7.19 25.65
N GLY A 103 -9.40 6.88 24.50
CA GLY A 103 -9.84 5.83 23.58
C GLY A 103 -10.77 6.30 22.45
N ASP A 104 -11.11 7.59 22.43
CA ASP A 104 -11.80 8.20 21.30
C ASP A 104 -10.85 8.39 20.12
N VAL A 105 -11.42 8.26 18.93
CA VAL A 105 -10.78 8.53 17.63
C VAL A 105 -11.57 9.63 16.94
N THR A 106 -10.87 10.60 16.38
CA THR A 106 -11.46 11.70 15.63
C THR A 106 -11.94 11.22 14.26
N VAL A 107 -13.23 11.44 13.99
CA VAL A 107 -13.86 11.08 12.72
C VAL A 107 -14.41 12.35 12.07
N PHE A 108 -14.15 12.48 10.77
CA PHE A 108 -14.49 13.67 9.99
C PHE A 108 -15.45 13.32 8.85
N TRP A 109 -16.51 14.12 8.68
CA TRP A 109 -17.45 14.04 7.57
C TRP A 109 -17.46 15.36 6.80
N ALA A 110 -17.81 15.29 5.51
CA ALA A 110 -18.08 16.51 4.75
C ALA A 110 -19.28 17.26 5.36
N CYS A 111 -19.16 18.59 5.43
CA CYS A 111 -20.17 19.47 6.02
C CYS A 111 -20.88 20.29 4.94
N GLY A 112 -22.20 20.48 5.08
CA GLY A 112 -23.00 21.35 4.21
C GLY A 112 -22.58 22.83 4.24
N VAL A 113 -21.82 23.25 5.26
CA VAL A 113 -21.19 24.59 5.33
C VAL A 113 -20.18 24.81 4.19
N THR A 114 -19.69 23.75 3.56
CA THR A 114 -18.85 23.85 2.35
C THR A 114 -19.54 24.67 1.24
N ALA A 115 -20.87 24.57 1.10
CA ALA A 115 -21.61 25.39 0.15
C ALA A 115 -21.60 26.88 0.50
N ILE A 116 -21.55 27.22 1.80
CA ILE A 116 -21.42 28.60 2.27
C ILE A 116 -20.03 29.12 1.94
N GLU A 117 -18.98 28.35 2.18
CA GLU A 117 -17.61 28.72 1.79
C GLU A 117 -17.45 28.89 0.28
N ALA A 118 -18.09 28.02 -0.52
CA ALA A 118 -18.13 28.16 -1.98
C ALA A 118 -18.80 29.48 -2.41
N ILE A 119 -19.89 29.87 -1.76
CA ILE A 119 -20.59 31.13 -2.03
C ILE A 119 -19.75 32.33 -1.58
N LEU A 120 -19.13 32.28 -0.40
CA LEU A 120 -18.27 33.36 0.11
C LEU A 120 -17.00 33.56 -0.74
N SER A 121 -16.49 32.46 -1.30
CA SER A 121 -15.29 32.46 -2.15
C SER A 121 -15.57 32.85 -3.60
N SER A 122 -16.84 32.98 -4.02
CA SER A 122 -17.21 33.24 -5.42
C SER A 122 -17.92 34.58 -5.65
N LYS A 123 -17.76 35.15 -6.85
CA LYS A 123 -18.64 36.19 -7.42
C LYS A 123 -19.51 35.50 -8.49
N PRO A 124 -20.83 35.73 -8.57
CA PRO A 124 -21.78 34.62 -8.78
C PRO A 124 -22.12 34.29 -10.23
N SER A 125 -22.34 32.99 -10.50
CA SER A 125 -23.61 32.46 -11.06
C SER A 125 -23.74 30.97 -10.66
N ILE A 126 -24.93 30.52 -10.23
CA ILE A 126 -25.13 29.19 -9.61
C ILE A 126 -26.05 28.32 -10.48
N ASN A 127 -25.62 27.07 -10.72
CA ASN A 127 -26.51 25.93 -10.98
C ASN A 127 -26.09 24.75 -10.08
N PRO A 128 -27.02 24.05 -9.40
CA PRO A 128 -26.70 22.88 -8.57
C PRO A 128 -26.54 21.60 -9.40
N PRO A 129 -25.63 20.67 -9.02
CA PRO A 129 -25.48 19.39 -9.72
C PRO A 129 -26.56 18.36 -9.35
N SER A 130 -26.77 17.42 -10.28
CA SER A 130 -27.80 16.40 -10.30
C SER A 130 -27.40 15.07 -9.62
N GLU A 131 -28.44 14.27 -9.37
CA GLU A 131 -28.53 13.03 -8.58
C GLU A 131 -27.46 11.95 -8.86
N SER A 132 -27.16 11.16 -7.82
CA SER A 132 -26.48 9.86 -7.95
C SER A 132 -27.27 8.74 -7.26
N THR A 133 -27.12 7.54 -7.80
CA THR A 133 -27.97 6.37 -7.59
C THR A 133 -27.72 5.64 -6.26
N ASN A 134 -28.81 5.27 -5.58
CA ASN A 134 -28.80 4.42 -4.39
C ASN A 134 -28.39 2.99 -4.74
N LEU A 135 -27.17 2.59 -4.38
CA LEU A 135 -26.72 1.18 -4.39
C LEU A 135 -26.67 0.66 -2.96
N THR A 136 -27.82 0.33 -2.39
CA THR A 136 -27.93 -0.37 -1.11
C THR A 136 -27.85 -1.88 -1.33
N THR A 137 -26.63 -2.40 -1.54
CA THR A 137 -26.37 -3.84 -1.38
C THR A 137 -25.32 -4.04 -0.29
N SER A 138 -25.49 -5.10 0.52
CA SER A 138 -24.62 -5.36 1.69
C SER A 138 -23.14 -5.53 1.36
N GLU A 139 -22.81 -5.81 0.09
CA GLU A 139 -21.44 -5.99 -0.40
C GLU A 139 -20.63 -4.68 -0.49
N PHE A 140 -21.31 -3.53 -0.61
CA PHE A 140 -20.65 -2.22 -0.75
C PHE A 140 -20.46 -1.50 0.58
N ILE A 141 -20.93 -2.10 1.68
CA ILE A 141 -20.78 -1.54 3.03
C ILE A 141 -19.28 -1.35 3.35
N PRO A 142 -18.85 -0.11 3.65
CA PRO A 142 -17.47 0.16 4.01
C PRO A 142 -17.15 -0.39 5.41
N ARG A 143 -15.98 -1.02 5.52
CA ARG A 143 -15.36 -1.52 6.76
C ARG A 143 -14.19 -0.65 7.14
N CYS A 144 -13.98 -0.44 8.43
CA CYS A 144 -12.90 0.39 8.96
C CYS A 144 -11.69 -0.45 9.39
N PHE A 145 -10.49 -0.03 9.01
CA PHE A 145 -9.24 -0.72 9.32
C PHE A 145 -8.19 0.27 9.82
N LEU A 146 -7.57 -0.02 10.95
CA LEU A 146 -6.41 0.73 11.44
C LEU A 146 -5.19 0.36 10.61
N ILE A 147 -4.55 1.35 9.97
CA ILE A 147 -3.39 1.16 9.10
C ILE A 147 -2.13 1.90 9.58
N SER A 148 -2.25 2.81 10.53
CA SER A 148 -1.07 3.35 11.22
C SER A 148 -1.44 3.81 12.61
N HIS A 149 -0.52 3.63 13.56
CA HIS A 149 -0.63 4.19 14.90
C HIS A 149 0.10 5.53 15.04
N ASN A 150 1.02 5.86 14.12
CA ASN A 150 1.84 7.06 14.22
C ASN A 150 2.18 7.64 12.82
N PRO A 151 1.47 8.69 12.37
CA PRO A 151 0.25 9.23 12.97
C PRO A 151 -0.91 8.23 12.90
N LEU A 152 -1.91 8.39 13.77
CA LEU A 152 -3.08 7.51 13.80
C LEU A 152 -3.84 7.63 12.47
N LEU A 153 -4.02 6.52 11.75
CA LEU A 153 -4.70 6.54 10.46
C LEU A 153 -5.54 5.28 10.27
N TYR A 154 -6.82 5.49 9.95
CA TYR A 154 -7.70 4.42 9.51
C TYR A 154 -8.02 4.56 8.01
N SER A 155 -8.30 3.41 7.39
CA SER A 155 -8.73 3.30 6.00
C SER A 155 -10.08 2.59 5.90
N LEU A 156 -10.80 2.85 4.81
CA LEU A 156 -12.12 2.25 4.54
C LEU A 156 -12.09 1.44 3.26
N ALA A 157 -12.65 0.22 3.26
CA ALA A 157 -12.87 -0.54 2.03
C ALA A 157 -14.21 -1.27 2.06
N SER A 158 -14.82 -1.49 0.89
CA SER A 158 -16.07 -2.25 0.83
C SER A 158 -15.87 -3.69 1.27
N GLN A 159 -16.89 -4.29 1.89
CA GLN A 159 -16.90 -5.70 2.28
C GLN A 159 -16.48 -6.63 1.12
N ARG A 160 -16.93 -6.32 -0.08
CA ARG A 160 -16.57 -7.02 -1.32
C ARG A 160 -15.07 -6.98 -1.61
N ALA A 161 -14.45 -5.80 -1.57
CA ALA A 161 -13.01 -5.67 -1.81
C ALA A 161 -12.21 -6.42 -0.74
N VAL A 162 -12.62 -6.30 0.52
CA VAL A 162 -12.02 -7.04 1.66
C VAL A 162 -12.09 -8.55 1.43
N ASN A 163 -13.26 -9.09 1.06
CA ASN A 163 -13.43 -10.51 0.83
C ASN A 163 -12.57 -11.03 -0.33
N LYS A 164 -12.47 -10.25 -1.42
CA LYS A 164 -11.61 -10.60 -2.57
C LYS A 164 -10.14 -10.62 -2.18
N ILE A 165 -9.65 -9.61 -1.44
CA ILE A 165 -8.25 -9.56 -1.01
C ILE A 165 -7.92 -10.71 -0.06
N ARG A 166 -8.80 -11.02 0.91
CA ARG A 166 -8.64 -12.21 1.77
C ARG A 166 -8.64 -13.53 0.99
N LYS A 167 -9.41 -13.61 -0.10
CA LYS A 167 -9.38 -14.78 -1.00
C LYS A 167 -8.04 -14.87 -1.73
N MET A 168 -7.47 -13.75 -2.18
CA MET A 168 -6.11 -13.71 -2.76
C MET A 168 -5.05 -14.11 -1.74
N GLU A 169 -5.15 -13.63 -0.51
CA GLU A 169 -4.24 -13.98 0.59
C GLU A 169 -4.19 -15.50 0.82
N LYS A 170 -5.35 -16.16 0.74
CA LYS A 170 -5.44 -17.63 0.81
C LYS A 170 -4.80 -18.34 -0.40
N ILE A 171 -4.92 -17.77 -1.60
CA ILE A 171 -4.31 -18.33 -2.83
C ILE A 171 -2.79 -18.27 -2.73
N ILE A 172 -2.23 -17.12 -2.35
CA ILE A 172 -0.77 -16.97 -2.26
C ILE A 172 -0.17 -17.76 -1.09
N GLY A 173 -0.96 -18.08 -0.07
CA GLY A 173 -0.57 -18.94 1.05
C GLY A 173 -0.55 -20.44 0.72
N GLU A 174 -0.86 -20.83 -0.52
CA GLU A 174 -0.65 -22.20 -0.98
C GLU A 174 0.83 -22.56 -0.97
N ASP A 175 1.16 -23.79 -0.61
CA ASP A 175 2.54 -24.22 -0.37
C ASP A 175 2.89 -25.49 -1.15
N PRO A 176 2.88 -25.45 -2.49
CA PRO A 176 3.29 -26.59 -3.30
C PRO A 176 4.77 -26.96 -3.06
N GLY A 177 5.59 -26.00 -2.60
CA GLY A 177 6.98 -26.20 -2.23
C GLY A 177 7.20 -26.93 -0.90
N GLN A 178 6.13 -27.11 -0.10
CA GLN A 178 6.11 -27.73 1.23
C GLN A 178 7.11 -27.08 2.21
N ARG A 179 7.17 -25.75 2.20
CA ARG A 179 8.08 -24.94 3.04
C ARG A 179 7.59 -24.77 4.48
N GLY A 180 6.30 -25.03 4.73
CA GLY A 180 5.65 -24.81 6.04
C GLY A 180 5.06 -23.41 6.21
N ILE A 181 4.89 -22.65 5.11
CA ILE A 181 4.49 -21.23 5.15
C ILE A 181 3.17 -20.99 5.89
N LYS A 182 2.26 -21.96 5.84
CA LYS A 182 0.96 -21.90 6.53
C LYS A 182 1.09 -21.66 8.04
N ALA A 183 2.19 -22.07 8.67
CA ALA A 183 2.44 -21.82 10.08
C ALA A 183 2.74 -20.33 10.39
N LEU A 184 3.30 -19.62 9.40
CA LEU A 184 3.65 -18.21 9.49
C LEU A 184 2.46 -17.29 9.21
N PHE A 185 1.43 -17.78 8.51
CA PHE A 185 0.23 -17.01 8.15
C PHE A 185 -0.36 -16.22 9.33
N VAL A 186 -0.66 -14.96 9.03
CA VAL A 186 -1.45 -14.03 9.83
C VAL A 186 -2.48 -13.42 8.89
N GLU A 187 -3.75 -13.45 9.31
CA GLU A 187 -4.85 -12.94 8.49
C GLU A 187 -4.76 -11.42 8.33
N ASP A 188 -5.11 -10.92 7.15
CA ASP A 188 -5.22 -9.50 6.78
C ASP A 188 -3.89 -8.73 6.62
N GLU A 189 -2.72 -9.37 6.72
CA GLU A 189 -1.45 -8.70 6.43
C GLU A 189 -1.41 -8.15 4.99
N LEU A 190 -1.94 -8.90 4.01
CA LEU A 190 -2.09 -8.44 2.63
C LEU A 190 -3.09 -7.28 2.53
N LEU A 191 -4.22 -7.37 3.23
CA LEU A 191 -5.27 -6.36 3.20
C LEU A 191 -4.78 -5.03 3.76
N LEU A 192 -4.19 -5.06 4.95
CA LEU A 192 -3.68 -3.88 5.62
C LEU A 192 -2.53 -3.26 4.84
N SER A 193 -1.63 -4.07 4.26
CA SER A 193 -0.59 -3.55 3.36
C SER A 193 -1.16 -2.89 2.10
N CYS A 194 -2.20 -3.47 1.48
CA CYS A 194 -2.85 -2.86 0.31
C CYS A 194 -3.50 -1.52 0.67
N LEU A 195 -4.16 -1.45 1.83
CA LEU A 195 -4.77 -0.22 2.32
C LEU A 195 -3.72 0.84 2.65
N ALA A 196 -2.63 0.49 3.34
CA ALA A 196 -1.55 1.42 3.64
C ALA A 196 -0.92 2.00 2.35
N LEU A 197 -0.59 1.13 1.38
CA LEU A 197 -0.03 1.56 0.10
C LEU A 197 -1.00 2.37 -0.76
N SER A 198 -2.31 2.19 -0.60
CA SER A 198 -3.28 2.99 -1.35
C SER A 198 -3.27 4.46 -0.89
N HIS A 199 -2.95 4.75 0.37
CA HIS A 199 -2.75 6.10 0.92
C HIS A 199 -1.37 6.70 0.61
N ALA A 200 -0.36 5.87 0.32
CA ALA A 200 1.01 6.35 0.04
C ALA A 200 1.11 7.15 -1.28
N SER A 201 1.87 8.23 -1.28
CA SER A 201 2.21 9.01 -2.49
C SER A 201 3.60 8.65 -3.02
N SER A 202 4.52 8.26 -2.14
CA SER A 202 5.90 7.86 -2.46
C SER A 202 6.25 6.51 -1.82
N VAL A 203 6.72 5.56 -2.63
CA VAL A 203 7.01 4.18 -2.22
C VAL A 203 8.43 3.79 -2.61
N ALA A 204 9.19 3.26 -1.66
CA ALA A 204 10.46 2.59 -1.93
C ALA A 204 10.29 1.08 -1.90
N ILE A 205 10.77 0.37 -2.92
CA ILE A 205 10.72 -1.09 -3.02
C ILE A 205 12.15 -1.64 -3.00
N THR A 206 12.41 -2.67 -2.21
CA THR A 206 13.69 -3.39 -2.21
C THR A 206 13.45 -4.88 -2.41
N THR A 207 14.34 -5.50 -3.18
CA THR A 207 14.30 -6.92 -3.51
C THR A 207 15.71 -7.41 -3.82
N GLY A 208 15.92 -8.71 -3.65
CA GLY A 208 17.18 -9.38 -3.98
C GLY A 208 17.68 -10.22 -2.82
N PHE A 209 17.85 -11.51 -3.11
CA PHE A 209 18.32 -12.51 -2.18
C PHE A 209 19.50 -13.29 -2.80
N PRO A 210 20.74 -13.15 -2.28
CA PRO A 210 21.90 -13.87 -2.81
C PRO A 210 21.96 -15.32 -2.32
N THR A 211 21.10 -16.17 -2.85
CA THR A 211 21.03 -17.58 -2.44
C THR A 211 22.22 -18.40 -2.97
N HIS A 212 22.78 -18.02 -4.11
CA HIS A 212 23.78 -18.79 -4.87
C HIS A 212 25.16 -18.13 -4.90
N TYR A 213 25.77 -17.95 -3.73
CA TYR A 213 27.05 -17.23 -3.54
C TYR A 213 28.25 -17.72 -4.39
N MET A 214 28.17 -18.91 -4.98
CA MET A 214 29.19 -19.46 -5.90
C MET A 214 28.96 -19.08 -7.38
N TYR A 215 27.86 -18.42 -7.70
CA TYR A 215 27.49 -17.99 -9.04
C TYR A 215 27.48 -16.46 -9.15
N SER A 216 27.52 -15.97 -10.39
CA SER A 216 27.40 -14.56 -10.72
C SER A 216 26.33 -14.38 -11.81
N PRO A 217 25.21 -13.67 -11.54
CA PRO A 217 24.84 -13.11 -10.24
C PRO A 217 24.50 -14.22 -9.21
N PRO A 218 24.65 -13.97 -7.90
CA PRO A 218 24.25 -14.90 -6.84
C PRO A 218 22.75 -14.79 -6.50
N ASP A 219 22.06 -13.80 -7.06
CA ASP A 219 20.64 -13.52 -6.84
C ASP A 219 19.74 -14.64 -7.38
N GLU A 220 18.57 -14.74 -6.79
CA GLU A 220 17.53 -15.67 -7.22
C GLU A 220 16.39 -15.02 -8.00
N THR A 221 15.56 -15.89 -8.59
CA THR A 221 14.41 -15.51 -9.42
C THR A 221 13.20 -15.05 -8.60
N ASP A 222 13.13 -15.36 -7.30
CA ASP A 222 12.06 -14.88 -6.44
C ASP A 222 12.36 -13.48 -5.91
N GLY A 223 11.34 -12.61 -5.87
CA GLY A 223 11.45 -11.20 -5.51
C GLY A 223 11.31 -10.23 -6.68
N PRO A 224 12.26 -10.18 -7.64
CA PRO A 224 12.27 -9.17 -8.68
C PRO A 224 10.97 -9.11 -9.50
N PRO A 225 10.35 -10.24 -9.90
CA PRO A 225 9.07 -10.18 -10.60
C PRO A 225 7.92 -9.56 -9.82
N GLY A 226 7.75 -9.92 -8.54
CA GLY A 226 6.76 -9.31 -7.67
C GLY A 226 7.03 -7.82 -7.44
N ALA A 227 8.30 -7.42 -7.30
CA ALA A 227 8.70 -6.02 -7.17
C ALA A 227 8.34 -5.19 -8.42
N ILE A 228 8.59 -5.72 -9.62
CA ILE A 228 8.25 -5.07 -10.89
C ILE A 228 6.73 -4.97 -11.09
N ALA A 229 5.97 -6.00 -10.71
CA ALA A 229 4.52 -5.97 -10.77
C ALA A 229 3.92 -4.89 -9.85
N MET A 230 4.48 -4.72 -8.64
CA MET A 230 4.08 -3.64 -7.73
C MET A 230 4.46 -2.27 -8.29
N ALA A 231 5.70 -2.12 -8.79
CA ALA A 231 6.16 -0.86 -9.37
C ALA A 231 5.29 -0.42 -10.57
N SER A 232 4.94 -1.35 -11.47
CA SER A 232 4.05 -1.11 -12.61
C SER A 232 2.70 -0.56 -12.17
N MET A 233 2.05 -1.19 -11.19
CA MET A 233 0.75 -0.75 -10.69
C MET A 233 0.84 0.58 -9.95
N LEU A 234 1.79 0.75 -9.04
CA LEU A 234 1.96 1.98 -8.27
C LEU A 234 2.22 3.19 -9.19
N LEU A 235 3.05 3.03 -10.23
CA LEU A 235 3.23 4.06 -11.26
C LEU A 235 1.94 4.40 -12.01
N SER A 236 1.14 3.39 -12.39
CA SER A 236 -0.16 3.61 -13.05
C SER A 236 -1.20 4.30 -12.16
N LEU A 237 -1.05 4.17 -10.84
CA LEU A 237 -1.83 4.88 -9.83
C LEU A 237 -1.31 6.30 -9.55
N GLY A 238 -0.30 6.77 -10.31
CA GLY A 238 0.28 8.10 -10.17
C GLY A 238 1.24 8.26 -8.99
N LYS A 239 1.69 7.17 -8.38
CA LYS A 239 2.57 7.19 -7.21
C LYS A 239 4.04 7.28 -7.64
N LYS A 240 4.87 7.93 -6.82
CA LYS A 240 6.32 7.96 -7.00
C LYS A 240 6.90 6.64 -6.50
N VAL A 241 7.65 5.95 -7.34
CA VAL A 241 8.27 4.65 -6.99
C VAL A 241 9.79 4.77 -7.09
N THR A 242 10.52 4.21 -6.14
CA THR A 242 11.99 4.08 -6.17
C THR A 242 12.36 2.64 -5.83
N ILE A 243 13.30 2.05 -6.56
CA ILE A 243 13.86 0.73 -6.23
C ILE A 243 15.20 0.92 -5.51
N ILE A 244 15.35 0.28 -4.35
CA ILE A 244 16.57 0.25 -3.55
C ILE A 244 17.20 -1.14 -3.69
N THR A 245 18.47 -1.20 -4.06
CA THR A 245 19.18 -2.48 -4.25
C THR A 245 20.59 -2.43 -3.67
N ASP A 246 21.17 -3.61 -3.48
CA ASP A 246 22.58 -3.75 -3.12
C ASP A 246 23.47 -3.15 -4.21
N ARG A 247 24.58 -2.54 -3.81
CA ARG A 247 25.61 -1.99 -4.72
C ARG A 247 26.08 -3.02 -5.74
N ARG A 248 26.24 -4.29 -5.33
CA ARG A 248 26.64 -5.38 -6.23
C ARG A 248 25.59 -5.69 -7.31
N ALA A 249 24.32 -5.41 -7.03
CA ALA A 249 23.18 -5.80 -7.85
C ALA A 249 22.62 -4.64 -8.69
N VAL A 250 23.24 -3.45 -8.65
CA VAL A 250 22.80 -2.27 -9.42
C VAL A 250 22.72 -2.55 -10.92
N ASN A 251 23.75 -3.17 -11.50
CA ASN A 251 23.77 -3.45 -12.94
C ASN A 251 22.70 -4.48 -13.32
N LEU A 252 22.56 -5.55 -12.52
CA LEU A 252 21.53 -6.56 -12.71
C LEU A 252 20.13 -5.94 -12.71
N ASN A 253 19.80 -5.16 -11.67
CA ASN A 253 18.49 -4.53 -11.53
C ASN A 253 18.25 -3.48 -12.62
N ARG A 254 19.28 -2.73 -13.03
CA ARG A 254 19.18 -1.79 -14.16
C ARG A 254 18.84 -2.51 -15.46
N ASP A 255 19.48 -3.64 -15.74
CA ASP A 255 19.20 -4.43 -16.94
C ASP A 255 17.80 -5.05 -16.93
N ILE A 256 17.32 -5.46 -15.76
CA ILE A 256 15.94 -5.93 -15.55
C ILE A 256 14.94 -4.80 -15.85
N ILE A 257 15.11 -3.62 -15.22
CA ILE A 257 14.23 -2.46 -15.39
C ILE A 257 14.21 -2.02 -16.86
N ASN A 258 15.38 -1.89 -17.49
CA ASN A 258 15.49 -1.49 -18.89
C ASN A 258 14.77 -2.47 -19.83
N GLU A 259 14.89 -3.78 -19.60
CA GLU A 259 14.15 -4.75 -20.39
C GLU A 259 12.65 -4.66 -20.13
N CYS A 260 12.22 -4.48 -18.88
CA CYS A 260 10.81 -4.33 -18.55
C CYS A 260 10.18 -3.12 -19.27
N VAL A 261 10.91 -2.00 -19.36
CA VAL A 261 10.48 -0.84 -20.14
C VAL A 261 10.41 -1.19 -21.63
N LYS A 262 11.45 -1.80 -22.19
CA LYS A 262 11.52 -2.19 -23.60
C LYS A 262 10.40 -3.17 -24.00
N LYS A 263 9.99 -4.05 -23.09
CA LYS A 263 8.94 -5.06 -23.30
C LYS A 263 7.54 -4.55 -22.97
N GLY A 264 7.40 -3.31 -22.49
CA GLY A 264 6.11 -2.74 -22.09
C GLY A 264 5.53 -3.34 -20.80
N ILE A 265 6.36 -4.00 -19.98
CA ILE A 265 5.98 -4.45 -18.63
C ILE A 265 5.92 -3.23 -17.70
N LEU A 266 6.91 -2.33 -17.82
CA LEU A 266 6.91 -1.01 -17.20
C LEU A 266 6.68 0.05 -18.27
N LYS A 267 5.84 1.04 -17.99
CA LYS A 267 5.62 2.18 -18.91
C LYS A 267 6.81 3.13 -18.98
N THR A 268 7.48 3.31 -17.85
CA THR A 268 8.62 4.21 -17.70
C THR A 268 9.66 3.58 -16.79
N THR A 269 10.88 4.10 -16.86
CA THR A 269 11.95 3.66 -15.96
C THR A 269 11.65 4.05 -14.52
N VAL A 270 12.14 3.25 -13.57
CA VAL A 270 12.02 3.50 -12.14
C VAL A 270 13.39 3.95 -11.62
N PRO A 271 13.46 5.02 -10.81
CA PRO A 271 14.68 5.39 -10.10
C PRO A 271 15.27 4.19 -9.35
N LEU A 272 16.53 3.87 -9.63
CA LEU A 272 17.28 2.80 -8.98
C LEU A 272 18.39 3.41 -8.15
N VAL A 273 18.37 3.18 -6.84
CA VAL A 273 19.30 3.78 -5.87
C VAL A 273 19.92 2.72 -4.98
N THR A 274 21.07 3.05 -4.39
CA THR A 274 21.72 2.26 -3.35
C THR A 274 21.63 3.01 -2.02
N PHE A 275 21.63 2.27 -0.92
CA PHE A 275 21.82 2.83 0.41
C PHE A 275 23.29 2.68 0.82
N GLU A 276 23.90 3.76 1.32
CA GLU A 276 25.25 3.77 1.86
C GLU A 276 25.22 4.08 3.35
N ASP A 277 25.62 3.10 4.16
CA ASP A 277 25.84 3.32 5.58
C ASP A 277 27.20 4.01 5.79
N CYS A 278 27.14 5.31 6.09
CA CYS A 278 28.27 6.19 6.37
C CYS A 278 28.28 6.61 7.85
N GLY A 279 27.42 6.02 8.68
CA GLY A 279 27.28 6.37 10.10
C GLY A 279 25.83 6.35 10.60
N ALA A 280 25.67 6.66 11.89
CA ALA A 280 24.41 6.49 12.61
C ALA A 280 23.19 7.21 12.00
N ASP A 281 23.40 8.34 11.31
CA ASP A 281 22.33 9.14 10.72
C ASP A 281 22.05 8.83 9.25
N SER A 282 22.79 7.89 8.62
CA SER A 282 22.65 7.60 7.18
C SER A 282 21.23 7.22 6.79
N ALA A 283 20.59 6.35 7.58
CA ALA A 283 19.22 5.92 7.31
C ALA A 283 18.22 7.08 7.43
N LEU A 284 18.37 7.95 8.42
CA LEU A 284 17.54 9.13 8.59
C LEU A 284 17.72 10.13 7.43
N GLN A 285 18.95 10.40 7.02
CA GLN A 285 19.24 11.28 5.88
C GLN A 285 18.70 10.74 4.56
N PHE A 286 18.71 9.41 4.40
CA PHE A 286 18.14 8.74 3.24
C PHE A 286 16.61 8.84 3.23
N LEU A 287 15.96 8.58 4.36
CA LEU A 287 14.50 8.54 4.47
C LEU A 287 13.84 9.91 4.56
N CYS A 288 14.57 10.96 4.95
CA CYS A 288 14.01 12.29 5.20
C CYS A 288 14.70 13.38 4.40
N HIS A 289 13.95 14.42 4.02
CA HIS A 289 14.54 15.62 3.42
C HIS A 289 15.41 16.32 4.47
N ASN A 290 16.70 16.52 4.14
CA ASN A 290 17.71 17.10 5.04
C ASN A 290 17.85 16.39 6.40
N GLY A 291 17.43 15.13 6.50
CA GLY A 291 17.44 14.38 7.76
C GLY A 291 16.39 14.82 8.79
N ASP A 292 15.35 15.57 8.39
CA ASP A 292 14.25 15.98 9.28
C ASP A 292 13.09 14.96 9.26
N PRO A 293 12.83 14.23 10.38
CA PRO A 293 11.73 13.27 10.46
C PRO A 293 10.34 13.83 10.14
N LYS A 294 10.14 15.15 10.19
CA LYS A 294 8.87 15.79 9.81
C LYS A 294 8.59 15.77 8.31
N TYR A 295 9.62 15.58 7.50
CA TYR A 295 9.55 15.63 6.04
C TYR A 295 10.11 14.33 5.44
N PRO A 296 9.41 13.19 5.63
CA PRO A 296 9.82 11.92 5.02
C PRO A 296 9.77 12.01 3.48
N ARG A 297 10.70 11.32 2.81
CA ARG A 297 10.78 11.20 1.35
C ARG A 297 9.88 10.09 0.79
N PHE A 298 9.56 9.12 1.65
CA PHE A 298 8.76 7.95 1.33
C PHE A 298 7.67 7.81 2.38
N ASP A 299 6.47 7.45 1.96
CA ASP A 299 5.36 7.15 2.87
C ASP A 299 5.32 5.64 3.19
N HIS A 300 5.91 4.81 2.33
CA HIS A 300 5.92 3.35 2.49
C HIS A 300 7.20 2.71 1.97
N LEU A 301 7.80 1.81 2.76
CA LEU A 301 8.91 0.94 2.34
C LEU A 301 8.43 -0.51 2.17
N VAL A 302 8.73 -1.13 1.03
CA VAL A 302 8.34 -2.52 0.74
C VAL A 302 9.58 -3.36 0.51
N ALA A 303 9.74 -4.43 1.26
CA ALA A 303 10.74 -5.47 1.04
C ALA A 303 10.05 -6.71 0.48
N ILE A 304 10.54 -7.25 -0.62
CA ILE A 304 10.03 -8.49 -1.21
C ILE A 304 11.20 -9.40 -1.57
N GLU A 305 11.26 -10.57 -0.94
CA GLU A 305 12.39 -11.51 -1.06
C GLU A 305 13.74 -10.78 -0.91
N ARG A 306 13.81 -9.96 0.14
CA ARG A 306 15.01 -9.23 0.51
C ARG A 306 15.58 -9.87 1.74
N SER A 307 16.85 -10.27 1.74
CA SER A 307 17.47 -10.86 2.94
C SER A 307 17.38 -9.94 4.16
N GLY A 308 16.93 -10.49 5.28
CA GLY A 308 16.82 -9.81 6.57
C GLY A 308 17.93 -10.22 7.54
N ARG A 309 18.37 -9.28 8.37
CA ARG A 309 19.39 -9.53 9.40
C ARG A 309 18.81 -10.37 10.52
N ALA A 310 19.53 -11.41 10.92
CA ALA A 310 19.21 -12.24 12.08
C ALA A 310 19.68 -11.56 13.39
N ALA A 311 19.31 -12.14 14.53
CA ALA A 311 19.57 -11.56 15.86
C ALA A 311 21.05 -11.36 16.20
N ASP A 312 21.96 -12.03 15.50
CA ASP A 312 23.42 -11.92 15.67
C ASP A 312 24.06 -10.87 14.73
N GLY A 313 23.25 -10.15 13.95
CA GLY A 313 23.71 -9.16 12.99
C GLY A 313 24.23 -9.74 11.67
N ASN A 314 24.06 -11.04 11.42
CA ASN A 314 24.39 -11.70 10.15
C ASN A 314 23.14 -11.91 9.28
N TYR A 315 23.37 -12.39 8.06
CA TYR A 315 22.32 -12.72 7.10
C TYR A 315 22.49 -14.18 6.71
N TYR A 316 21.40 -14.95 6.69
CA TYR A 316 21.45 -16.37 6.42
C TYR A 316 20.44 -16.75 5.33
N ASN A 317 20.83 -17.62 4.40
CA ASN A 317 19.86 -18.30 3.55
C ASN A 317 19.17 -19.45 4.31
N MET A 318 18.15 -20.07 3.71
CA MET A 318 17.40 -21.17 4.33
C MET A 318 18.27 -22.40 4.72
N ARG A 319 19.45 -22.55 4.11
CA ARG A 319 20.44 -23.60 4.43
C ARG A 319 21.32 -23.26 5.64
N GLY A 320 21.13 -22.09 6.26
CA GLY A 320 21.93 -21.60 7.38
C GLY A 320 23.32 -21.08 6.99
N ILE A 321 23.54 -20.81 5.70
CA ILE A 321 24.82 -20.27 5.21
C ILE A 321 24.82 -18.76 5.38
N ASN A 322 25.87 -18.22 5.99
CA ASN A 322 26.04 -16.78 6.17
C ASN A 322 26.38 -16.09 4.82
N ILE A 323 25.53 -15.15 4.42
CA ILE A 323 25.61 -14.39 3.17
C ILE A 323 25.88 -12.89 3.40
N LYS A 324 26.26 -12.48 4.62
CA LYS A 324 26.49 -11.06 4.99
C LYS A 324 27.40 -10.29 4.04
N HIS A 325 28.42 -10.95 3.49
CA HIS A 325 29.36 -10.37 2.54
C HIS A 325 28.74 -9.99 1.18
N LEU A 326 27.48 -10.35 0.92
CA LEU A 326 26.74 -10.08 -0.31
C LEU A 326 25.55 -9.13 -0.11
N VAL A 327 25.32 -8.66 1.11
CA VAL A 327 24.09 -7.97 1.51
C VAL A 327 24.45 -6.63 2.14
N ASP A 328 24.05 -5.54 1.50
CA ASP A 328 24.13 -4.19 2.06
C ASP A 328 23.06 -4.02 3.16
N PRO A 329 23.32 -3.20 4.19
CA PRO A 329 22.45 -3.07 5.37
C PRO A 329 21.20 -2.20 5.11
N ILE A 330 20.45 -2.51 4.05
CA ILE A 330 19.19 -1.84 3.67
C ILE A 330 18.12 -1.98 4.77
N ASP A 331 18.23 -3.01 5.61
CA ASP A 331 17.38 -3.22 6.78
C ASP A 331 17.49 -2.10 7.83
N ASP A 332 18.59 -1.35 7.88
CA ASP A 332 18.71 -0.16 8.71
C ASP A 332 17.67 0.92 8.34
N LEU A 333 17.22 0.96 7.08
CA LEU A 333 16.12 1.83 6.65
C LEU A 333 14.80 1.42 7.32
N PHE A 334 14.53 0.12 7.45
CA PHE A 334 13.32 -0.38 8.10
C PHE A 334 13.37 -0.15 9.62
N ILE A 335 14.55 -0.31 10.23
CA ILE A 335 14.76 0.00 11.64
C ILE A 335 14.53 1.50 11.91
N ALA A 336 15.06 2.38 11.07
CA ALA A 336 14.90 3.82 11.22
C ALA A 336 13.44 4.26 10.97
N ALA A 337 12.77 3.69 9.96
CA ALA A 337 11.38 4.02 9.60
C ALA A 337 10.41 3.90 10.77
N LYS A 338 10.60 2.92 11.66
CA LYS A 338 9.78 2.72 12.87
C LYS A 338 9.66 3.96 13.75
N ASN A 339 10.68 4.82 13.75
CA ASN A 339 10.72 6.03 14.58
C ASN A 339 10.40 7.31 13.79
N ILE A 340 10.07 7.21 12.50
CA ILE A 340 9.74 8.35 11.64
C ILE A 340 8.23 8.32 11.39
N PRO A 341 7.45 9.25 11.97
CA PRO A 341 6.01 9.30 11.77
C PRO A 341 5.66 9.38 10.27
N GLY A 342 4.67 8.60 9.85
CA GLY A 342 4.17 8.61 8.47
C GLY A 342 4.88 7.67 7.51
N ILE A 343 5.96 6.99 7.91
CA ILE A 343 6.56 5.91 7.11
C ILE A 343 6.02 4.56 7.58
N MET A 344 5.31 3.86 6.71
CA MET A 344 4.87 2.48 6.93
C MET A 344 5.81 1.49 6.24
N THR A 345 5.81 0.24 6.69
CA THR A 345 6.70 -0.81 6.17
C THR A 345 5.95 -2.11 5.88
N THR A 346 6.25 -2.74 4.74
CA THR A 346 5.75 -4.08 4.38
C THR A 346 6.94 -4.99 4.08
N GLY A 347 6.97 -6.19 4.66
CA GLY A 347 7.81 -7.30 4.25
C GLY A 347 6.97 -8.39 3.57
N ILE A 348 7.50 -8.96 2.49
CA ILE A 348 6.95 -10.11 1.77
C ILE A 348 8.03 -11.18 1.74
N GLY A 349 7.73 -12.36 2.28
CA GLY A 349 8.68 -13.47 2.43
C GLY A 349 7.99 -14.83 2.42
N ASP A 350 8.79 -15.88 2.23
CA ASP A 350 8.33 -17.28 2.18
C ASP A 350 9.12 -18.25 3.08
N GLY A 351 10.19 -17.77 3.73
CA GLY A 351 11.12 -18.54 4.57
C GLY A 351 11.25 -18.03 6.01
N GLY A 352 10.96 -16.75 6.27
CA GLY A 352 11.06 -16.09 7.57
C GLY A 352 12.43 -15.43 7.86
N ASN A 353 13.37 -15.53 6.93
CA ASN A 353 14.70 -14.90 6.96
C ASN A 353 14.76 -13.62 6.09
N GLU A 354 13.63 -13.19 5.55
CA GLU A 354 13.46 -11.99 4.75
C GLU A 354 13.17 -10.76 5.62
N LEU A 355 13.55 -9.60 5.12
CA LEU A 355 13.33 -8.31 5.75
C LEU A 355 11.84 -8.05 5.96
N GLY A 356 11.49 -7.71 7.20
CA GLY A 356 10.11 -7.52 7.66
C GLY A 356 9.52 -8.73 8.36
N MET A 357 10.04 -9.94 8.12
CA MET A 357 9.59 -11.17 8.79
C MET A 357 9.96 -11.22 10.28
N GLY A 358 10.70 -10.24 10.81
CA GLY A 358 10.89 -10.07 12.25
C GLY A 358 9.57 -9.93 13.03
N LYS A 359 8.48 -9.50 12.39
CA LYS A 359 7.13 -9.51 12.97
C LYS A 359 6.67 -10.93 13.32
N LEU A 360 7.14 -11.94 12.59
CA LEU A 360 6.80 -13.35 12.72
C LEU A 360 7.92 -14.17 13.38
N LYS A 361 8.95 -13.51 13.95
CA LYS A 361 10.19 -14.14 14.44
C LYS A 361 9.95 -15.36 15.33
N ASP A 362 9.01 -15.30 16.26
CA ASP A 362 8.74 -16.41 17.18
C ASP A 362 8.10 -17.61 16.46
N LYS A 363 7.22 -17.36 15.49
CA LYS A 363 6.68 -18.42 14.61
C LYS A 363 7.79 -19.02 13.75
N VAL A 364 8.66 -18.21 13.18
CA VAL A 364 9.80 -18.68 12.38
C VAL A 364 10.71 -19.59 13.21
N LYS A 365 11.07 -19.17 14.42
CA LYS A 365 11.88 -19.97 15.36
C LYS A 365 11.23 -21.31 15.73
N ALA A 366 9.91 -21.35 15.83
CA ALA A 366 9.16 -22.53 16.24
C ALA A 366 8.92 -23.52 15.09
N PHE A 367 8.68 -23.03 13.88
CA PHE A 367 8.13 -23.85 12.80
C PHE A 367 9.07 -24.00 11.58
N MET A 368 10.01 -23.08 11.36
CA MET A 368 10.86 -23.11 10.17
C MET A 368 12.16 -23.87 10.44
N THR A 369 12.64 -24.58 9.42
CA THR A 369 13.95 -25.25 9.46
C THR A 369 15.04 -24.21 9.71
N ASN A 370 15.95 -24.49 10.65
CA ASN A 370 16.96 -23.53 11.12
C ASN A 370 16.41 -22.21 11.68
N GLY A 371 15.12 -22.12 12.01
CA GLY A 371 14.45 -20.87 12.40
C GLY A 371 15.13 -20.12 13.56
N LYS A 372 15.74 -20.84 14.52
CA LYS A 372 16.51 -20.20 15.61
C LYS A 372 17.72 -19.39 15.14
N LEU A 373 18.33 -19.80 14.02
CA LEU A 373 19.48 -19.15 13.41
C LEU A 373 19.04 -18.09 12.40
N ILE A 374 18.12 -18.45 11.50
CA ILE A 374 17.85 -17.66 10.30
C ILE A 374 16.76 -16.60 10.48
N ALA A 375 15.94 -16.69 11.55
CA ALA A 375 14.82 -15.78 11.72
C ALA A 375 15.28 -14.32 11.68
N CYS A 376 14.68 -13.57 10.77
CA CYS A 376 14.88 -12.13 10.66
C CYS A 376 14.55 -11.46 12.00
N ASP A 377 15.35 -10.47 12.38
CA ASP A 377 15.17 -9.67 13.59
C ASP A 377 14.40 -8.38 13.32
N VAL A 378 14.39 -7.92 12.08
CA VAL A 378 13.81 -6.63 11.69
C VAL A 378 12.33 -6.80 11.31
N PRO A 379 11.38 -6.27 12.09
CA PRO A 379 9.97 -6.35 11.78
C PRO A 379 9.57 -5.27 10.77
N ALA A 380 8.52 -5.56 10.00
CA ALA A 380 7.75 -4.57 9.28
C ALA A 380 6.39 -4.38 9.96
N ASP A 381 5.68 -3.29 9.64
CA ASP A 381 4.31 -3.06 10.10
C ASP A 381 3.38 -4.14 9.54
N TYR A 382 3.64 -4.57 8.30
CA TYR A 382 2.94 -5.66 7.63
C TYR A 382 3.90 -6.75 7.18
N ALA A 383 3.58 -8.01 7.45
CA ALA A 383 4.39 -9.17 7.08
C ALA A 383 3.55 -10.17 6.28
N ILE A 384 3.58 -10.03 4.96
CA ILE A 384 2.86 -10.90 4.02
C ILE A 384 3.66 -12.19 3.83
N THR A 385 3.07 -13.32 4.18
CA THR A 385 3.63 -14.65 3.93
C THR A 385 3.00 -15.26 2.69
N ALA A 386 3.80 -15.72 1.74
CA ALA A 386 3.35 -16.40 0.53
C ALA A 386 4.18 -17.67 0.31
N GLY A 387 3.67 -18.67 -0.42
CA GLY A 387 4.45 -19.85 -0.78
C GLY A 387 5.63 -19.58 -1.70
N VAL A 388 5.59 -18.43 -2.40
CA VAL A 388 6.65 -17.79 -3.19
C VAL A 388 6.42 -16.28 -3.09
N SER A 389 7.43 -15.49 -2.78
CA SER A 389 7.30 -14.05 -2.50
C SER A 389 6.75 -13.25 -3.68
N ASN A 390 7.11 -13.62 -4.91
CA ASN A 390 6.54 -13.05 -6.14
C ASN A 390 5.01 -13.07 -6.14
N TRP A 391 4.39 -14.14 -5.63
CA TRP A 391 2.93 -14.24 -5.54
C TRP A 391 2.34 -13.20 -4.60
N GLY A 392 3.01 -12.92 -3.48
CA GLY A 392 2.65 -11.82 -2.58
C GLY A 392 2.67 -10.47 -3.29
N GLY A 393 3.69 -10.20 -4.10
CA GLY A 393 3.76 -9.00 -4.95
C GLY A 393 2.59 -8.92 -5.96
N TYR A 394 2.25 -10.02 -6.62
CA TYR A 394 1.12 -10.07 -7.56
C TYR A 394 -0.23 -9.83 -6.88
N ALA A 395 -0.46 -10.46 -5.73
CA ALA A 395 -1.69 -10.29 -4.97
C ALA A 395 -1.82 -8.87 -4.43
N LEU A 396 -0.71 -8.25 -4.02
CA LEU A 396 -0.68 -6.84 -3.62
C LEU A 396 -1.07 -5.94 -4.80
N THR A 397 -0.51 -6.17 -5.99
CA THR A 397 -0.89 -5.45 -7.22
C THR A 397 -2.38 -5.59 -7.52
N CYS A 398 -2.93 -6.81 -7.43
CA CYS A 398 -4.36 -7.05 -7.61
C CYS A 398 -5.21 -6.37 -6.54
N GLY A 399 -4.76 -6.36 -5.28
CA GLY A 399 -5.41 -5.68 -4.16
C GLY A 399 -5.46 -4.16 -4.36
N LEU A 400 -4.37 -3.54 -4.80
CA LEU A 400 -4.32 -2.13 -5.15
C LEU A 400 -5.31 -1.78 -6.27
N TYR A 401 -5.38 -2.60 -7.32
CA TYR A 401 -6.37 -2.44 -8.38
C TYR A 401 -7.80 -2.50 -7.85
N LEU A 402 -8.11 -3.51 -7.00
CA LEU A 402 -9.44 -3.68 -6.41
C LEU A 402 -9.84 -2.50 -5.52
N LEU A 403 -8.90 -1.99 -4.72
CA LEU A 403 -9.14 -0.84 -3.85
C LEU A 403 -9.37 0.45 -4.66
N ASN A 404 -8.58 0.72 -5.69
CA ASN A 404 -8.76 1.89 -6.54
C ASN A 404 -10.01 1.80 -7.43
N SER A 405 -10.45 0.59 -7.73
CA SER A 405 -11.72 0.31 -8.42
C SER A 405 -12.93 0.26 -7.48
N CYS A 406 -12.72 0.23 -6.16
CA CYS A 406 -13.78 0.21 -5.16
C CYS A 406 -14.33 1.63 -4.95
N PRO A 407 -15.61 1.91 -5.25
CA PRO A 407 -16.17 3.25 -5.10
C PRO A 407 -16.08 3.80 -3.67
N SER A 408 -16.34 2.95 -2.67
CA SER A 408 -16.29 3.33 -1.24
C SER A 408 -14.86 3.71 -0.81
N HIS A 409 -13.87 2.93 -1.22
CA HIS A 409 -12.47 3.20 -0.89
C HIS A 409 -11.95 4.44 -1.64
N ARG A 410 -12.26 4.55 -2.94
CA ARG A 410 -11.87 5.69 -3.76
C ARG A 410 -12.46 6.99 -3.22
N ARG A 411 -13.74 6.99 -2.85
CA ARG A 411 -14.38 8.13 -2.19
C ARG A 411 -13.61 8.53 -0.93
N TYR A 412 -13.18 7.56 -0.12
CA TYR A 412 -12.41 7.83 1.09
C TYR A 412 -11.04 8.44 0.78
N LEU A 413 -10.31 7.89 -0.19
CA LEU A 413 -9.01 8.42 -0.64
C LEU A 413 -9.12 9.85 -1.17
N THR A 414 -10.19 10.16 -1.90
CA THR A 414 -10.42 11.51 -2.47
C THR A 414 -11.11 12.45 -1.48
N ARG A 415 -11.19 12.10 -0.19
CA ARG A 415 -11.86 12.90 0.86
C ARG A 415 -13.30 13.28 0.48
N GLY A 416 -13.96 12.42 -0.28
CA GLY A 416 -15.31 12.61 -0.74
C GLY A 416 -15.49 13.50 -1.97
N LEU A 417 -14.40 14.03 -2.54
CA LEU A 417 -14.42 14.71 -3.83
C LEU A 417 -14.65 13.69 -4.94
N LEU A 418 -15.81 13.77 -5.60
CA LEU A 418 -16.11 12.97 -6.78
C LEU A 418 -15.43 13.64 -7.99
N GLN A 419 -14.16 13.32 -8.24
CA GLN A 419 -13.55 13.78 -9.49
C GLN A 419 -14.21 13.09 -10.70
N PRO A 420 -14.53 13.83 -11.77
CA PRO A 420 -14.95 13.25 -13.03
C PRO A 420 -13.74 12.56 -13.66
N ILE A 421 -13.59 11.28 -13.38
CA ILE A 421 -12.59 10.45 -14.04
C ILE A 421 -13.08 10.25 -15.46
N ASN A 422 -12.19 10.33 -16.44
CA ASN A 422 -12.42 9.73 -17.74
C ASN A 422 -12.44 8.20 -17.51
N LYS A 423 -13.60 7.68 -17.08
CA LYS A 423 -13.76 6.41 -16.35
C LYS A 423 -13.25 5.20 -17.11
N GLU A 424 -13.03 5.28 -18.41
CA GLU A 424 -12.64 4.12 -19.19
C GLU A 424 -11.12 4.03 -19.35
N GLU A 425 -10.46 5.09 -19.80
CA GLU A 425 -9.02 5.08 -20.08
C GLU A 425 -8.17 4.80 -18.84
N GLN A 426 -8.51 5.39 -17.69
CA GLN A 426 -7.75 5.18 -16.45
C GLN A 426 -7.93 3.75 -15.91
N PHE A 427 -9.14 3.20 -15.98
CA PHE A 427 -9.39 1.83 -15.54
C PHE A 427 -8.75 0.81 -16.48
N GLN A 428 -8.79 1.07 -17.79
CA GLN A 428 -8.06 0.29 -18.79
C GLN A 428 -6.56 0.35 -18.53
N ASP A 429 -6.04 1.52 -18.15
CA ASP A 429 -4.64 1.64 -17.78
C ASP A 429 -4.30 0.75 -16.57
N TRP A 430 -5.01 0.90 -15.46
CA TRP A 430 -4.76 0.09 -14.27
C TRP A 430 -4.89 -1.40 -14.55
N ALA A 431 -5.91 -1.81 -15.32
CA ALA A 431 -6.09 -3.20 -15.73
C ALA A 431 -4.92 -3.69 -16.57
N SER A 432 -4.38 -2.86 -17.48
CA SER A 432 -3.20 -3.19 -18.28
C SER A 432 -1.94 -3.38 -17.45
N ASN A 433 -1.88 -2.86 -16.21
CA ASN A 433 -0.75 -3.00 -15.28
C ASN A 433 -0.91 -4.16 -14.29
N LEU A 434 -2.00 -4.93 -14.35
CA LEU A 434 -2.12 -6.19 -13.61
C LEU A 434 -1.02 -7.19 -14.03
N PRO A 435 -0.64 -8.13 -13.14
CA PRO A 435 0.24 -9.24 -13.51
C PRO A 435 -0.41 -10.08 -14.61
N SER A 436 0.40 -10.64 -15.50
CA SER A 436 -0.09 -11.59 -16.51
C SER A 436 0.94 -12.66 -16.76
N VAL A 437 0.47 -13.83 -17.21
CA VAL A 437 1.35 -14.95 -17.55
C VAL A 437 2.41 -14.52 -18.56
N ILE A 438 2.02 -13.76 -19.59
CA ILE A 438 2.92 -13.28 -20.65
C ILE A 438 4.00 -12.34 -20.10
N LYS A 439 3.61 -11.36 -19.25
CA LYS A 439 4.59 -10.44 -18.65
C LYS A 439 5.60 -11.19 -17.80
N GLU A 440 5.11 -12.16 -17.03
CA GLU A 440 5.95 -12.97 -16.16
C GLU A 440 6.88 -13.88 -16.95
N GLU A 441 6.41 -14.49 -18.05
CA GLU A 441 7.26 -15.26 -18.96
C GLU A 441 8.42 -14.43 -19.50
N LEU A 442 8.12 -13.21 -19.97
CA LEU A 442 9.12 -12.30 -20.51
C LEU A 442 10.16 -11.89 -19.45
N LEU A 443 9.70 -11.64 -18.22
CA LEU A 443 10.57 -11.23 -17.12
C LEU A 443 11.45 -12.39 -16.63
N LEU A 444 10.87 -13.57 -16.42
CA LEU A 444 11.61 -14.75 -15.99
C LEU A 444 12.62 -15.20 -17.06
N ALA A 445 12.24 -15.16 -18.35
CA ALA A 445 13.17 -15.40 -19.44
C ALA A 445 14.33 -14.39 -19.44
N LYS A 446 14.07 -13.13 -19.10
CA LYS A 446 15.14 -12.12 -18.95
C LYS A 446 16.06 -12.44 -17.79
N LEU A 447 15.52 -12.76 -16.61
CA LEU A 447 16.30 -13.16 -15.43
C LEU A 447 17.23 -14.34 -15.76
N MET A 448 16.71 -15.36 -16.44
CA MET A 448 17.52 -16.49 -16.91
C MET A 448 18.62 -16.05 -17.88
N SER A 449 18.32 -15.17 -18.83
CA SER A 449 19.34 -14.68 -19.78
C SER A 449 20.45 -13.87 -19.10
N LEU A 450 20.16 -13.28 -17.94
CA LEU A 450 21.11 -12.58 -17.07
C LEU A 450 21.83 -13.52 -16.09
N GLY A 451 21.54 -14.83 -16.13
CA GLY A 451 22.18 -15.83 -15.28
C GLY A 451 21.57 -15.99 -13.89
N VAL A 452 20.44 -15.35 -13.60
CA VAL A 452 19.70 -15.46 -12.32
C VAL A 452 19.04 -16.83 -12.23
N ARG A 453 19.15 -17.47 -11.06
CA ARG A 453 18.80 -18.89 -10.87
C ARG A 453 17.65 -19.08 -9.89
N SER A 454 17.01 -20.22 -9.99
CA SER A 454 16.04 -20.68 -9.00
C SER A 454 16.66 -20.78 -7.61
N GLY A 455 16.08 -20.12 -6.60
CA GLY A 455 16.59 -20.10 -5.22
C GLY A 455 16.84 -21.48 -4.62
N LYS A 456 15.86 -22.37 -4.81
CA LYS A 456 15.91 -23.73 -4.26
C LYS A 456 16.87 -24.67 -4.99
N THR A 457 16.83 -24.72 -6.32
CA THR A 457 17.57 -25.74 -7.11
C THR A 457 18.91 -25.24 -7.66
N GLY A 458 19.08 -23.92 -7.84
CA GLY A 458 20.21 -23.34 -8.57
C GLY A 458 20.14 -23.53 -10.08
N HIS A 459 19.04 -24.08 -10.62
CA HIS A 459 18.88 -24.25 -12.06
C HIS A 459 18.67 -22.91 -12.77
N LEU A 460 19.18 -22.85 -14.01
CA LEU A 460 18.90 -21.79 -14.95
C LEU A 460 17.75 -22.24 -15.85
N ALA A 461 16.54 -22.19 -15.32
CA ALA A 461 15.33 -22.69 -15.97
C ALA A 461 14.15 -21.74 -15.70
N MET A 462 13.07 -21.93 -16.47
CA MET A 462 11.78 -21.23 -16.26
C MET A 462 11.11 -21.78 -15.01
N GLU A 463 11.70 -21.50 -13.86
CA GLU A 463 11.26 -21.93 -12.55
C GLU A 463 11.56 -20.84 -11.53
N VAL A 464 10.74 -20.77 -10.50
CA VAL A 464 11.01 -19.96 -9.32
C VAL A 464 10.93 -20.91 -8.15
N ASP A 465 11.96 -20.92 -7.32
CA ASP A 465 11.92 -21.66 -6.07
C ASP A 465 11.74 -23.18 -6.16
N GLY A 466 12.25 -23.74 -7.26
CA GLY A 466 12.17 -25.16 -7.59
C GLY A 466 10.80 -25.60 -8.10
N LEU A 467 9.92 -24.65 -8.41
CA LEU A 467 8.61 -24.87 -9.01
C LEU A 467 8.63 -24.38 -10.46
N THR A 468 8.17 -25.21 -11.40
CA THR A 468 8.18 -24.87 -12.82
C THR A 468 7.18 -23.75 -13.10
N PHE A 469 7.55 -22.80 -13.95
CA PHE A 469 6.68 -21.66 -14.30
C PHE A 469 5.29 -22.12 -14.76
N HIS A 470 5.26 -23.08 -15.70
CA HIS A 470 4.05 -23.82 -16.04
C HIS A 470 4.04 -25.19 -15.37
N PRO A 471 2.89 -25.64 -14.84
CA PRO A 471 1.64 -24.89 -14.68
C PRO A 471 1.61 -24.03 -13.39
N THR A 472 2.62 -24.11 -12.52
CA THR A 472 2.48 -23.67 -11.13
C THR A 472 2.33 -22.15 -10.96
N HIS A 473 3.27 -21.36 -11.45
CA HIS A 473 3.21 -19.90 -11.28
C HIS A 473 2.16 -19.28 -12.20
N SER A 474 1.98 -19.83 -13.41
CA SER A 474 0.95 -19.37 -14.34
C SER A 474 -0.47 -19.60 -13.81
N ASP A 475 -0.76 -20.74 -13.15
CA ASP A 475 -2.05 -21.00 -12.50
C ASP A 475 -2.34 -20.00 -11.37
N ILE A 476 -1.35 -19.69 -10.52
CA ILE A 476 -1.52 -18.70 -9.45
C ILE A 476 -1.89 -17.34 -10.03
N ILE A 477 -1.18 -16.86 -11.07
CA ILE A 477 -1.50 -15.60 -11.74
C ILE A 477 -2.93 -15.63 -12.29
N THR A 478 -3.31 -16.69 -13.00
CA THR A 478 -4.67 -16.86 -13.56
C THR A 478 -5.74 -16.83 -12.47
N ARG A 479 -5.52 -17.50 -11.34
CA ARG A 479 -6.47 -17.54 -10.22
C ARG A 479 -6.58 -16.20 -9.50
N LEU A 480 -5.47 -15.48 -9.32
CA LEU A 480 -5.48 -14.12 -8.78
C LEU A 480 -6.29 -13.19 -9.68
N LEU A 481 -6.03 -13.20 -10.99
CA LEU A 481 -6.77 -12.40 -11.97
C LEU A 481 -8.25 -12.74 -11.99
N LYS A 482 -8.61 -14.02 -11.86
CA LYS A 482 -10.00 -14.44 -11.75
C LYS A 482 -10.68 -13.77 -10.55
N VAL A 483 -10.07 -13.80 -9.36
CA VAL A 483 -10.62 -13.10 -8.18
C VAL A 483 -10.70 -11.58 -8.39
N THR A 484 -9.72 -11.00 -9.09
CA THR A 484 -9.72 -9.57 -9.43
C THR A 484 -10.93 -9.21 -10.28
N HIS A 485 -11.15 -9.93 -11.38
CA HIS A 485 -12.18 -9.63 -12.37
C HIS A 485 -13.58 -10.17 -12.05
N ASP A 486 -13.72 -11.20 -11.22
CA ASP A 486 -15.01 -11.82 -10.89
C ASP A 486 -15.97 -10.76 -10.33
N GLU A 487 -17.01 -10.38 -11.09
CA GLU A 487 -18.07 -9.49 -10.60
C GLU A 487 -18.99 -10.19 -9.61
#